data_AF-A0AAV8VLF2-F1
#
_entry.id   AF-A0AAV8VLF2-F1
#
_cell.length_a   1.000
_cell.length_b   1.000
_cell.length_c   1.000
_cell.angle_alpha   90.00
_cell.angle_beta   90.00
_cell.angle_gamma   90.00
#
_symmetry.space_group_name_H-M   'P 1'
#
loop_
_entity.id
_entity.type
_entity.pdbx_description
1 polymer ?
#
loop_
_entity_poly.entity_id
_entity_poly.type
_entity_poly.pdbx_seq_one_letter_code
_entity_poly.pdbx_strand_id
1 'polypeptide(L)'
;MTSARKKMFAVSFLNVVLLVTLLHAATSSTLLCYDCDAERECEDPVLHNVRLVNCNKQYPDADGKIVCLTLNIYLPESRGFDVYKSGYYRGCRVIPPSEESNFCDNLKMKYSNHMVISSCNYCNTTRCVP
;
A
#
# COMPACT_ATOMS: atom_id res chain seq x y z
N MET A 1 -64.07 39.14 -20.31
CA MET A 1 -62.75 39.30 -19.66
C MET A 1 -62.67 38.32 -18.50
N THR A 2 -61.88 37.25 -18.64
CA THR A 2 -61.09 36.60 -17.56
C THR A 2 -60.25 35.49 -18.21
N SER A 3 -58.96 35.82 -18.38
CA SER A 3 -57.92 34.95 -18.89
C SER A 3 -57.36 34.13 -17.73
N ALA A 4 -57.42 32.80 -17.80
CA ALA A 4 -56.79 31.90 -16.84
C ALA A 4 -55.51 31.32 -17.45
N ARG A 5 -54.37 31.69 -16.85
CA ARG A 5 -53.02 31.32 -17.28
C ARG A 5 -52.71 29.84 -17.01
N LYS A 6 -52.02 29.25 -17.99
CA LYS A 6 -51.20 28.02 -17.93
C LYS A 6 -50.38 27.89 -16.64
N LYS A 7 -50.29 26.66 -16.12
CA LYS A 7 -49.13 26.20 -15.34
C LYS A 7 -48.62 24.89 -15.95
N MET A 8 -47.48 24.97 -16.61
CA MET A 8 -46.68 23.80 -16.99
C MET A 8 -45.92 23.34 -15.75
N PHE A 9 -46.08 22.07 -15.37
CA PHE A 9 -45.20 21.42 -14.41
C PHE A 9 -43.94 20.98 -15.15
N ALA A 10 -42.86 21.76 -15.03
CA ALA A 10 -41.52 21.30 -15.35
C ALA A 10 -41.04 20.46 -14.15
N VAL A 11 -41.09 19.13 -14.30
CA VAL A 11 -40.56 18.20 -13.30
C VAL A 11 -39.03 18.21 -13.40
N SER A 12 -38.40 18.59 -12.29
CA SER A 12 -36.95 18.76 -12.11
C SER A 12 -36.16 17.47 -12.36
N PHE A 13 -35.60 17.30 -13.56
CA PHE A 13 -34.60 16.26 -13.88
C PHE A 13 -33.16 16.60 -13.42
N LEU A 14 -32.95 17.70 -12.70
CA LEU A 14 -31.59 18.18 -12.35
C LEU A 14 -30.97 17.59 -11.08
N ASN A 15 -31.75 16.91 -10.22
CA ASN A 15 -31.27 16.51 -8.88
C ASN A 15 -30.57 15.14 -8.82
N VAL A 16 -30.69 14.29 -9.84
CA VAL A 16 -30.12 12.92 -9.79
C VAL A 16 -28.65 12.91 -10.21
N VAL A 17 -28.24 13.80 -11.11
CA VAL A 17 -26.86 13.85 -11.61
C VAL A 17 -25.87 14.39 -10.56
N LEU A 18 -26.34 15.25 -9.65
CA LEU A 18 -25.50 15.88 -8.61
C LEU A 18 -25.12 14.90 -7.49
N LEU A 19 -25.88 13.81 -7.28
CA LEU A 19 -25.58 12.82 -6.24
C LEU A 19 -24.49 11.83 -6.66
N VAL A 20 -24.35 11.55 -7.95
CA VAL A 20 -23.40 10.54 -8.48
C VAL A 20 -21.97 11.08 -8.53
N THR A 21 -21.79 12.40 -8.67
CA THR A 21 -20.46 13.03 -8.71
C THR A 21 -19.83 13.20 -7.32
N LEU A 22 -20.63 13.33 -6.25
CA LEU A 22 -20.14 13.43 -4.87
C LEU A 22 -19.66 12.10 -4.28
N LEU A 23 -20.11 10.95 -4.83
CA LEU A 23 -19.73 9.64 -4.29
C LEU A 23 -18.33 9.15 -4.72
N HIS A 24 -17.79 9.68 -5.82
CA HIS A 24 -16.48 9.25 -6.36
C HIS A 24 -15.29 9.89 -5.62
N ALA A 25 -15.52 10.90 -4.77
CA ALA A 25 -14.45 11.60 -4.05
C ALA A 25 -14.07 10.96 -2.70
N ALA A 26 -14.77 9.90 -2.25
CA ALA A 26 -14.64 9.38 -0.88
C ALA A 26 -14.08 7.94 -0.76
N THR A 27 -13.74 7.26 -1.86
CA THR A 27 -13.09 5.94 -1.80
C THR A 27 -11.58 6.06 -1.98
N SER A 28 -10.92 6.79 -1.08
CA SER A 28 -9.48 6.57 -0.87
C SER A 28 -9.34 5.22 -0.17
N SER A 29 -9.20 4.16 -0.97
CA SER A 29 -9.00 2.81 -0.46
C SER A 29 -7.73 2.80 0.39
N THR A 30 -7.88 2.62 1.70
CA THR A 30 -6.76 2.54 2.62
C THR A 30 -5.93 1.29 2.32
N LEU A 31 -4.64 1.47 2.01
CA LEU A 31 -3.71 0.37 1.80
C LEU A 31 -3.26 -0.17 3.16
N LEU A 32 -3.57 -1.43 3.45
CA LEU A 32 -3.06 -2.14 4.63
C LEU A 32 -2.08 -3.23 4.20
N CYS A 33 -0.90 -3.28 4.81
CA CYS A 33 0.10 -4.31 4.55
C CYS A 33 0.45 -5.07 5.84
N TYR A 34 0.92 -6.30 5.70
CA TYR A 34 1.54 -7.04 6.79
C TYR A 34 2.87 -6.39 7.19
N ASP A 35 3.09 -6.24 8.49
CA ASP A 35 4.29 -5.65 9.08
C ASP A 35 4.97 -6.66 10.00
N CYS A 36 6.01 -7.31 9.49
CA CYS A 36 6.76 -8.35 10.19
C CYS A 36 8.19 -8.47 9.67
N ASP A 37 9.02 -9.13 10.47
CA ASP A 37 10.41 -9.47 10.18
C ASP A 37 10.64 -10.98 10.40
N ALA A 38 11.87 -11.41 10.12
CA ALA A 38 12.27 -12.82 10.18
C ALA A 38 12.03 -13.49 11.56
N GLU A 39 11.90 -12.73 12.65
CA GLU A 39 11.64 -13.27 13.99
C GLU A 39 10.15 -13.48 14.27
N ARG A 40 9.26 -12.88 13.46
CA ARG A 40 7.82 -12.77 13.73
C ARG A 40 6.96 -13.60 12.79
N GLU A 41 7.42 -14.80 12.44
CA GLU A 41 6.62 -15.77 11.67
C GLU A 41 6.11 -15.19 10.32
N CYS A 42 6.96 -14.39 9.68
CA CYS A 42 6.61 -13.58 8.50
C CYS A 42 6.50 -14.37 7.18
N GLU A 43 6.76 -15.68 7.24
CA GLU A 43 6.63 -16.60 6.12
C GLU A 43 5.18 -16.72 5.66
N ASP A 44 4.25 -16.98 6.59
CA ASP A 44 2.81 -16.99 6.36
C ASP A 44 2.07 -15.98 7.28
N PRO A 45 1.99 -14.70 6.88
CA PRO A 45 1.44 -13.67 7.74
C PRO A 45 -0.08 -13.81 7.96
N VAL A 46 -0.76 -14.60 7.14
CA VAL A 46 -2.20 -14.89 7.29
C VAL A 46 -2.39 -15.91 8.41
N LEU A 47 -1.66 -17.03 8.34
CA LEU A 47 -1.74 -18.10 9.32
C LEU A 47 -1.32 -17.63 10.71
N HIS A 48 -0.26 -16.81 10.77
CA HIS A 48 0.30 -16.31 12.02
C HIS A 48 -0.35 -15.01 12.51
N ASN A 49 -1.45 -14.58 11.89
CA ASN A 49 -2.21 -13.38 12.25
C ASN A 49 -1.31 -12.15 12.48
N VAL A 50 -0.37 -11.95 11.55
CA VAL A 50 0.63 -10.89 11.64
C VAL A 50 -0.06 -9.52 11.63
N ARG A 51 0.53 -8.59 12.40
CA ARG A 51 0.07 -7.21 12.48
C ARG A 51 -0.07 -6.58 11.10
N LEU A 52 -1.19 -5.86 10.92
CA LEU A 52 -1.41 -4.99 9.78
C LEU A 52 -1.07 -3.54 10.13
N VAL A 53 -0.50 -2.83 9.16
CA VAL A 53 -0.21 -1.40 9.23
C VAL A 53 -0.92 -0.65 8.12
N ASN A 54 -1.36 0.58 8.40
CA ASN A 54 -1.97 1.48 7.44
C ASN A 54 -0.89 2.32 6.74
N CYS A 55 -0.62 2.02 5.47
CA CYS A 55 0.49 2.63 4.76
C CYS A 55 0.25 4.11 4.43
N ASN A 56 -0.99 4.50 4.16
CA ASN A 56 -1.33 5.91 3.93
C ASN A 56 -1.11 6.75 5.18
N LYS A 57 -1.32 6.18 6.38
CA LYS A 57 -1.00 6.85 7.64
C LYS A 57 0.50 6.87 7.94
N GLN A 58 1.24 5.86 7.51
CA GLN A 58 2.69 5.80 7.68
C GLN A 58 3.42 6.78 6.76
N TYR A 59 2.87 7.02 5.57
CA TYR A 59 3.41 7.93 4.57
C TYR A 59 2.34 8.93 4.10
N PRO A 60 1.95 9.91 4.94
CA PRO A 60 0.88 10.86 4.64
C PRO A 60 1.22 11.79 3.47
N ASP A 61 2.51 12.11 3.30
CA ASP A 61 3.02 13.06 2.30
C ASP A 61 3.92 12.36 1.28
N ALA A 62 3.60 11.10 0.93
CA ALA A 62 4.42 10.32 0.02
C ALA A 62 4.47 10.93 -1.39
N ASP A 63 5.65 11.36 -1.83
CA ASP A 63 5.91 11.70 -3.23
C ASP A 63 6.28 10.44 -4.02
N GLY A 64 5.31 9.55 -4.20
CA GLY A 64 5.50 8.28 -4.88
C GLY A 64 4.40 7.26 -4.64
N LYS A 65 4.58 6.07 -5.19
CA LYS A 65 3.61 4.97 -5.09
C LYS A 65 3.83 4.19 -3.81
N ILE A 66 2.82 4.14 -2.94
CA ILE A 66 2.86 3.33 -1.72
C ILE A 66 2.49 1.88 -2.05
N VAL A 67 3.30 0.92 -1.61
CA VAL A 67 3.15 -0.52 -1.88
C VAL A 67 3.35 -1.37 -0.62
N CYS A 68 2.81 -2.58 -0.63
CA CYS A 68 3.24 -3.66 0.26
C CYS A 68 4.48 -4.32 -0.33
N LEU A 69 5.59 -4.30 0.42
CA LEU A 69 6.85 -4.92 0.05
C LEU A 69 7.01 -6.25 0.79
N THR A 70 7.55 -7.25 0.10
CA THR A 70 8.08 -8.49 0.69
C THR A 70 9.53 -8.66 0.25
N LEU A 71 10.42 -8.82 1.22
CA LEU A 71 11.83 -9.15 0.99
C LEU A 71 12.13 -10.50 1.62
N ASN A 72 12.86 -11.34 0.90
CA ASN A 72 13.58 -12.44 1.52
C ASN A 72 15.02 -11.98 1.75
N ILE A 73 15.45 -11.98 3.01
CA ILE A 73 16.74 -11.42 3.41
C ILE A 73 17.61 -12.45 4.12
N TYR A 74 18.90 -12.22 4.04
CA TYR A 74 19.93 -12.89 4.82
C TYR A 74 20.87 -11.84 5.40
N LEU A 75 21.13 -11.90 6.71
CA LEU A 75 22.05 -11.00 7.41
C LEU A 75 23.42 -11.66 7.57
N PRO A 76 24.42 -11.33 6.72
CA PRO A 76 25.78 -11.83 6.88
C PRO A 76 26.43 -11.12 8.08
N GLU A 77 26.54 -11.82 9.20
CA GLU A 77 27.31 -11.42 10.40
C GLU A 77 26.77 -10.22 11.22
N SER A 78 26.12 -10.51 12.33
CA SER A 78 26.12 -9.63 13.51
C SER A 78 27.33 -9.95 14.38
N ARG A 79 28.22 -8.98 14.59
CA ARG A 79 29.36 -9.12 15.52
C ARG A 79 28.83 -9.34 16.95
N GLY A 80 29.08 -10.51 17.50
CA GLY A 80 28.83 -10.86 18.90
C GLY A 80 27.52 -11.62 19.11
N PHE A 81 27.62 -12.94 19.33
CA PHE A 81 26.59 -13.87 19.82
C PHE A 81 25.23 -13.95 19.10
N ASP A 82 24.92 -13.09 18.14
CA ASP A 82 23.66 -13.14 17.39
C ASP A 82 23.77 -14.09 16.18
N VAL A 83 22.91 -15.11 16.21
CA VAL A 83 22.72 -16.15 15.20
C VAL A 83 22.36 -15.51 13.87
N TYR A 84 22.88 -16.04 12.76
CA TYR A 84 22.48 -15.69 11.39
C TYR A 84 20.95 -15.54 11.30
N LYS A 85 20.46 -14.34 10.98
CA LYS A 85 19.03 -14.08 10.79
C LYS A 85 18.72 -14.06 9.30
N SER A 86 17.94 -15.04 8.86
CA SER A 86 17.36 -15.09 7.52
C SER A 86 15.85 -15.21 7.64
N GLY A 87 15.13 -14.70 6.63
CA GLY A 87 13.68 -14.84 6.58
C GLY A 87 13.01 -13.74 5.79
N TYR A 88 11.70 -13.67 5.94
CA TYR A 88 10.87 -12.68 5.26
C TYR A 88 10.76 -11.40 6.08
N TYR A 89 10.84 -10.28 5.38
CA TYR A 89 10.47 -8.96 5.87
C TYR A 89 9.30 -8.45 5.03
N ARG A 90 8.24 -7.99 5.70
CA ARG A 90 7.05 -7.40 5.05
C ARG A 90 6.74 -6.05 5.66
N GLY A 91 6.29 -5.11 4.82
CA GLY A 91 5.89 -3.79 5.30
C GLY A 91 5.50 -2.84 4.18
N CYS A 92 5.09 -1.63 4.54
CA CYS A 92 4.82 -0.57 3.58
C CYS A 92 6.12 0.05 3.04
N ARG A 93 6.16 0.38 1.75
CA ARG A 93 7.22 1.20 1.16
C ARG A 93 6.68 2.21 0.17
N VAL A 94 7.43 3.28 -0.03
CA VAL A 94 7.20 4.27 -1.09
C VAL A 94 8.20 3.97 -2.20
N ILE A 95 7.69 3.82 -3.42
CA ILE A 95 8.48 3.73 -4.64
C ILE A 95 8.50 5.12 -5.27
N PRO A 96 9.66 5.82 -5.31
CA PRO A 96 9.79 7.07 -6.03
C PRO A 96 9.48 6.88 -7.52
N PRO A 97 8.81 7.83 -8.19
CA PRO A 97 8.47 7.70 -9.61
C PRO A 97 9.70 7.44 -10.51
N SER A 98 10.85 8.01 -10.16
CA SER A 98 12.11 7.83 -10.89
C SER A 98 12.73 6.44 -10.76
N GLU A 99 12.28 5.63 -9.79
CA GLU A 99 12.88 4.34 -9.45
C GLU A 99 11.95 3.16 -9.74
N GLU A 100 10.71 3.36 -10.24
CA GLU A 100 9.70 2.30 -10.33
C GLU A 100 10.17 1.06 -11.12
N SER A 101 10.92 1.25 -12.20
CA SER A 101 11.44 0.14 -13.02
C SER A 101 12.61 -0.62 -12.39
N ASN A 102 13.38 0.01 -11.51
CA ASN A 102 14.62 -0.53 -10.93
C ASN A 102 14.56 -0.62 -9.40
N PHE A 103 13.36 -0.48 -8.82
CA PHE A 103 13.17 -0.30 -7.39
C PHE A 103 13.83 -1.42 -6.57
N CYS A 104 13.59 -2.67 -6.94
CA CYS A 104 14.15 -3.82 -6.24
C CYS A 104 15.68 -3.93 -6.39
N ASP A 105 16.24 -3.57 -7.54
CA ASP A 105 17.68 -3.60 -7.77
C ASP A 105 18.38 -2.47 -7.00
N ASN A 106 17.79 -1.26 -7.01
CA ASN A 106 18.24 -0.15 -6.19
C ASN A 106 18.21 -0.50 -4.70
N LEU A 107 17.14 -1.17 -4.25
CA LEU A 107 17.00 -1.61 -2.86
C LEU A 107 18.10 -2.62 -2.49
N LYS A 108 18.35 -3.61 -3.36
CA LYS A 108 19.45 -4.59 -3.21
C LYS A 108 20.81 -3.89 -3.08
N MET A 109 21.11 -2.97 -3.98
CA MET A 109 22.37 -2.22 -3.95
C MET A 109 22.50 -1.34 -2.71
N LYS A 110 21.43 -0.65 -2.31
CA LYS A 110 21.42 0.26 -1.15
C LYS A 110 21.77 -0.47 0.14
N TYR A 111 21.35 -1.72 0.28
CA TYR A 111 21.51 -2.50 1.50
C TYR A 111 22.58 -3.59 1.45
N SER A 112 23.33 -3.70 0.34
CA SER A 112 24.30 -4.78 0.10
C SER A 112 25.39 -4.91 1.18
N ASN A 113 25.67 -3.84 1.93
CA ASN A 113 26.68 -3.82 2.99
C ASN A 113 26.17 -4.37 4.33
N HIS A 114 24.84 -4.53 4.50
CA HIS A 114 24.21 -4.92 5.76
C HIS A 114 23.34 -6.15 5.64
N MET A 115 22.73 -6.37 4.46
CA MET A 115 21.87 -7.50 4.20
C MET A 115 21.95 -7.94 2.74
N VAL A 116 21.82 -9.24 2.52
CA VAL A 116 21.63 -9.82 1.21
C VAL A 116 20.14 -9.98 0.99
N ILE A 117 19.57 -9.23 0.03
CA ILE A 117 18.17 -9.41 -0.39
C ILE A 117 18.14 -10.44 -1.53
N SER A 118 17.66 -11.64 -1.24
CA SER A 118 17.55 -12.74 -2.21
C SER A 118 16.33 -12.57 -3.13
N SER A 119 15.20 -12.10 -2.61
CA SER A 119 14.01 -11.76 -3.38
C SER A 119 13.41 -10.42 -2.94
N CYS A 120 12.77 -9.73 -3.87
CA CYS A 120 12.07 -8.47 -3.65
C CYS A 120 10.82 -8.45 -4.53
N ASN A 121 9.65 -8.52 -3.89
CA ASN A 121 8.36 -8.49 -4.55
C ASN A 121 7.48 -7.43 -3.89
N TYR A 122 6.62 -6.78 -4.67
CA TYR A 122 5.68 -5.80 -4.13
C TYR A 122 4.33 -5.84 -4.83
N CYS A 123 3.31 -5.35 -4.15
CA CYS A 123 1.93 -5.26 -4.62
C CYS A 123 1.25 -4.00 -4.08
N ASN A 124 0.19 -3.54 -4.76
CA ASN A 124 -0.53 -2.30 -4.46
C ASN A 124 -1.96 -2.53 -3.96
N THR A 125 -2.26 -3.75 -3.49
CA THR A 125 -3.57 -4.14 -2.97
C THR A 125 -3.49 -4.40 -1.46
N THR A 126 -4.60 -4.26 -0.76
CA THR A 126 -4.63 -4.45 0.69
C THR A 126 -4.48 -5.94 1.06
N ARG A 127 -3.63 -6.23 2.06
CA ARG A 127 -3.34 -7.58 2.59
C ARG A 127 -2.79 -8.56 1.54
N CYS A 128 -2.12 -8.07 0.51
CA CYS A 128 -1.48 -8.94 -0.46
C CYS A 128 -0.20 -9.59 0.11
N VAL A 129 0.07 -10.80 -0.39
CA VAL A 129 1.26 -11.60 -0.09
C VAL A 129 1.97 -11.83 -1.43
N PRO A 130 2.82 -10.89 -1.88
CA PRO A 130 3.51 -10.96 -3.17
C PRO A 130 4.74 -11.88 -3.12
#